data_AF-A0A535R0Z6-F1
#
_entry.id   AF-A0A535R0Z6-F1
#
_cell.length_a   1.000
_cell.length_b   1.000
_cell.length_c   1.000
_cell.angle_alpha   90.00
_cell.angle_beta   90.00
_cell.angle_gamma   90.00
#
_symmetry.space_group_name_H-M   'P 1'
#
loop_
_entity.id
_entity.type
_entity.pdbx_description
1 polymer ?
#
loop_
_entity_poly.entity_id
_entity_poly.type
_entity_poly.pdbx_seq_one_letter_code
_entity_poly.pdbx_strand_id
1 'polypeptide(L)'
;MNHAIVLAGALIAAGIALGGGAIGAAIGDGLAGNATIQGTARQPEAQARLQVIMFLIIGLVEAMYFINLALGFYFITAVASGVK
;
A
#
# COMPACT_ATOMS: atom_id res chain seq x y z
N MET A 1 10.62 24.46 -20.31
CA MET A 1 9.27 23.89 -20.48
C MET A 1 9.26 22.38 -20.26
N ASN A 2 10.19 21.61 -20.83
CA ASN A 2 10.26 20.14 -20.66
C ASN A 2 10.36 19.70 -19.19
N HIS A 3 11.21 20.33 -18.38
CA HIS A 3 11.32 20.02 -16.95
C HIS A 3 9.99 20.20 -16.19
N ALA A 4 9.23 21.26 -16.47
CA ALA A 4 7.94 21.50 -15.81
C ALA A 4 6.90 20.42 -16.17
N ILE A 5 6.88 19.98 -17.43
CA ILE A 5 5.99 18.91 -17.90
C ILE A 5 6.37 17.57 -17.26
N VAL A 6 7.67 17.26 -17.20
CA VAL A 6 8.16 16.02 -16.58
C VAL A 6 7.88 16.00 -15.08
N LEU A 7 8.08 17.12 -14.37
CA LEU A 7 7.75 17.23 -12.95
C LEU A 7 6.26 17.03 -12.69
N ALA A 8 5.40 17.66 -13.49
CA ALA A 8 3.95 17.46 -13.39
C ALA A 8 3.56 15.99 -13.62
N GLY A 9 4.14 15.35 -14.64
CA GLY A 9 3.94 13.92 -14.92
C GLY A 9 4.39 13.02 -13.78
N ALA A 10 5.55 13.28 -13.19
CA ALA A 10 6.07 12.54 -12.05
C ALA A 10 5.17 12.64 -10.81
N LEU A 11 4.68 13.84 -10.50
CA LEU A 11 3.78 14.07 -9.36
C LEU A 11 2.43 13.37 -9.54
N ILE A 12 1.87 13.41 -10.76
CA ILE A 12 0.61 12.71 -11.07
C ILE A 12 0.82 11.19 -10.99
N ALA A 13 1.89 10.66 -11.58
CA ALA A 13 2.20 9.24 -11.54
C ALA A 13 2.40 8.74 -10.10
N ALA A 14 3.15 9.49 -9.28
CA ALA A 14 3.32 9.18 -7.86
C ALA A 14 1.99 9.21 -7.11
N GLY A 15 1.15 10.24 -7.32
CA GLY A 15 -0.16 10.34 -6.70
C GLY A 15 -1.08 9.18 -7.05
N ILE A 16 -1.11 8.74 -8.32
CA ILE A 16 -1.91 7.60 -8.76
C ILE A 16 -1.39 6.29 -8.16
N ALA A 17 -0.07 6.07 -8.17
CA ALA A 17 0.53 4.87 -7.60
C ALA A 17 0.25 4.74 -6.10
N LEU A 18 0.41 5.84 -5.35
CA LEU A 18 0.13 5.89 -3.91
C LEU A 18 -1.36 5.74 -3.61
N GLY A 19 -2.22 6.46 -4.33
CA GLY A 19 -3.67 6.39 -4.12
C GLY A 19 -4.23 5.01 -4.44
N GLY A 20 -3.82 4.41 -5.56
CA GLY A 20 -4.20 3.04 -5.92
C GLY A 20 -3.69 2.00 -4.92
N GLY A 21 -2.43 2.15 -4.47
CA GLY A 21 -1.86 1.32 -3.41
C GLY A 21 -2.64 1.40 -2.10
N ALA A 22 -2.99 2.61 -1.66
CA ALA A 22 -3.73 2.82 -0.41
C ALA A 22 -5.13 2.20 -0.45
N ILE A 23 -5.82 2.28 -1.60
CA ILE A 23 -7.12 1.63 -1.78
C ILE A 23 -6.96 0.10 -1.69
N GLY A 24 -5.96 -0.47 -2.35
CA GLY A 24 -5.67 -1.90 -2.27
C GLY A 24 -5.37 -2.35 -0.85
N ALA A 25 -4.56 -1.59 -0.11
CA ALA A 25 -4.22 -1.87 1.28
C ALA A 25 -5.45 -1.83 2.20
N ALA A 26 -6.24 -0.76 2.11
CA ALA A 26 -7.46 -0.61 2.90
C ALA A 26 -8.46 -1.76 2.68
N ILE A 27 -8.61 -2.24 1.44
CA ILE A 27 -9.46 -3.39 1.13
C ILE A 27 -8.87 -4.68 1.71
N GLY A 28 -7.59 -4.94 1.49
CA GLY A 28 -6.91 -6.15 1.96
C GLY A 28 -6.96 -6.28 3.49
N ASP A 29 -6.62 -5.21 4.20
CA ASP A 29 -6.63 -5.16 5.66
C ASP A 29 -8.05 -5.24 6.21
N GLY A 30 -9.01 -4.57 5.57
CA GLY A 30 -10.42 -4.65 5.93
C GLY A 30 -10.96 -6.08 5.86
N LEU A 31 -10.60 -6.82 4.80
CA LEU A 31 -10.98 -8.23 4.63
C LEU A 31 -10.30 -9.13 5.68
N ALA A 32 -9.00 -8.96 5.91
CA ALA A 32 -8.25 -9.74 6.89
C ALA A 32 -8.77 -9.51 8.31
N GLY A 33 -9.00 -8.25 8.69
CA GLY A 33 -9.57 -7.87 9.98
C GLY A 33 -10.98 -8.41 10.17
N ASN A 34 -11.84 -8.29 9.16
CA ASN A 34 -13.21 -8.81 9.22
C ASN A 34 -13.24 -10.33 9.43
N ALA A 35 -12.43 -11.08 8.67
CA ALA A 35 -12.32 -12.53 8.81
C ALA A 35 -11.82 -12.94 10.20
N THR A 36 -10.86 -12.19 10.75
CA THR A 36 -10.28 -12.43 12.08
C THR A 36 -11.30 -12.19 13.19
N ILE A 37 -12.07 -11.10 13.11
CA ILE A 37 -13.15 -10.79 14.07
C ILE A 37 -14.22 -11.87 14.02
N GLN A 38 -14.69 -12.22 12.83
CA GLN A 38 -15.70 -13.27 12.64
C GLN A 38 -15.21 -14.65 13.13
N GLY A 39 -13.96 -15.00 12.86
CA GLY A 39 -13.36 -16.25 13.31
C GLY A 39 -13.25 -16.31 14.83
N THR A 40 -12.78 -15.23 15.45
CA THR A 40 -12.64 -15.11 16.91
C THR A 40 -14.00 -15.17 17.60
N ALA A 41 -15.03 -14.52 17.04
CA ALA A 41 -16.39 -14.58 17.59
C ALA A 41 -17.00 -15.99 17.54
N ARG A 42 -16.63 -16.80 16.53
CA ARG A 42 -17.08 -18.21 16.40
C ARG A 42 -16.27 -19.18 17.27
N GLN A 43 -14.97 -18.92 17.43
CA GLN A 43 -14.04 -19.76 18.20
C GLN A 43 -13.04 -18.89 18.98
N PRO A 44 -13.38 -18.47 20.21
CA PRO A 44 -12.51 -17.63 21.03
C PRO A 44 -11.14 -18.26 21.33
N GLU A 45 -11.07 -19.58 21.47
CA GLU A 45 -9.83 -20.30 21.76
C GLU A 45 -8.82 -20.21 20.61
N ALA A 46 -9.29 -19.96 19.38
CA ALA A 46 -8.46 -19.81 18.20
C ALA A 46 -7.88 -18.38 18.03
N GLN A 47 -8.28 -17.41 18.87
CA GLN A 47 -7.95 -16.00 18.71
C GLN A 47 -6.45 -15.74 18.50
N ALA A 48 -5.59 -16.32 19.35
CA ALA A 48 -4.15 -16.10 19.28
C ALA A 48 -3.57 -16.54 17.93
N ARG A 49 -4.04 -17.67 17.40
CA ARG A 49 -3.63 -18.17 16.08
C ARG A 49 -4.14 -17.27 14.95
N LEU A 50 -5.41 -16.84 15.03
CA LEU A 50 -6.02 -15.99 14.01
C LEU A 50 -5.35 -14.62 13.93
N GLN A 51 -4.98 -14.01 15.06
CA GLN A 51 -4.26 -12.74 15.07
C GLN A 51 -2.89 -12.82 14.38
N VAL A 52 -2.13 -13.90 14.61
CA VAL A 52 -0.83 -14.09 13.93
C VAL A 52 -1.03 -14.18 12.42
N ILE A 53 -2.02 -14.95 11.96
CA ILE A 53 -2.35 -15.06 10.53
C ILE A 53 -2.75 -13.69 9.96
N MET A 54 -3.59 -12.93 10.68
CA MET A 54 -4.00 -11.59 10.29
C MET A 54 -2.79 -10.68 10.06
N PHE A 55 -1.86 -10.61 11.02
CA PHE A 55 -0.68 -9.75 10.90
C PHE A 55 0.27 -10.17 9.78
N LEU A 56 0.38 -11.47 9.47
CA LEU A 56 1.14 -11.94 8.30
C LEU A 56 0.51 -11.45 6.99
N ILE A 57 -0.82 -11.49 6.89
CA ILE A 57 -1.55 -11.00 5.71
C ILE A 57 -1.40 -9.47 5.60
N ILE A 58 -1.65 -8.72 6.68
CA ILE A 58 -1.47 -7.27 6.71
C ILE A 58 -0.03 -6.91 6.33
N GLY A 59 0.96 -7.61 6.89
CA GLY A 59 2.37 -7.38 6.54
C GLY A 59 2.66 -7.55 5.05
N LEU A 60 2.05 -8.53 4.39
CA LEU A 60 2.18 -8.72 2.95
C LEU A 60 1.46 -7.62 2.15
N VAL A 61 0.26 -7.23 2.57
CA VAL A 61 -0.53 -6.16 1.96
C VAL A 61 0.22 -4.81 2.04
N GLU A 62 0.73 -4.49 3.22
CA GLU A 62 1.53 -3.28 3.46
C GLU A 62 2.84 -3.31 2.69
N ALA A 63 3.52 -4.47 2.57
CA ALA A 63 4.73 -4.58 1.76
C ALA A 63 4.49 -4.15 0.30
N MET A 64 3.35 -4.51 -0.28
CA MET A 64 2.97 -4.06 -1.63
C MET A 64 2.73 -2.54 -1.68
N TYR A 65 2.10 -1.97 -0.65
CA TYR A 65 1.93 -0.51 -0.54
C TYR A 65 3.28 0.22 -0.47
N PHE A 66 4.22 -0.27 0.35
CA PHE A 66 5.55 0.33 0.48
C PHE A 66 6.39 0.24 -0.79
N ILE A 67 6.18 -0.78 -1.63
CA ILE A 67 6.79 -0.83 -2.98
C ILE A 67 6.28 0.34 -3.83
N ASN A 68 4.97 0.62 -3.82
CA ASN A 68 4.40 1.78 -4.53
C ASN A 68 4.90 3.11 -3.96
N LEU A 69 5.09 3.18 -2.64
CA LEU A 69 5.69 4.35 -1.98
C LEU A 69 7.10 4.62 -2.48
N ALA A 70 7.94 3.59 -2.54
CA ALA A 70 9.30 3.70 -3.06
C ALA A 70 9.31 4.13 -4.53
N LEU A 71 8.42 3.59 -5.37
CA LEU A 71 8.28 4.00 -6.77
C LEU A 71 7.81 5.46 -6.91
N GLY A 72 6.88 5.91 -6.05
CA GLY A 72 6.45 7.30 -6.02
C GLY A 72 7.60 8.27 -5.73
N PHE A 73 8.42 7.95 -4.72
CA PHE A 73 9.64 8.72 -4.44
C PHE A 73 10.63 8.68 -5.60
N TYR A 74 10.79 7.54 -6.26
CA TYR A 74 11.66 7.39 -7.42
C TYR A 74 11.22 8.28 -8.59
N PHE A 75 9.92 8.33 -8.90
CA PHE A 75 9.40 9.22 -9.95
C PHE A 75 9.69 10.69 -9.65
N ILE A 76 9.50 11.11 -8.40
CA ILE A 76 9.72 12.52 -8.02
C ILE A 76 11.22 12.86 -8.02
N THR A 77 12.08 11.99 -7.49
CA THR A 77 13.48 12.32 -7.24
C THR A 77 14.42 11.97 -8.39
N ALA A 78 14.23 10.83 -9.04
CA ALA A 78 15.12 10.38 -10.12
C ALA A 78 14.65 10.88 -11.49
N VAL A 79 13.35 10.80 -11.78
CA VAL A 79 12.82 11.16 -13.11
C VAL A 79 12.73 12.67 -13.29
N ALA A 80 12.19 13.40 -12.30
CA ALA A 80 12.05 14.85 -12.43
C ALA A 80 13.40 15.56 -12.42
N SER A 81 14.36 15.13 -11.58
CA SER A 81 15.68 15.77 -11.50
C SER A 81 16.65 15.40 -12.62
N GLY A 82 16.37 14.33 -13.37
CA GLY A 82 17.21 13.88 -14.49
C GLY A 82 17.06 14.68 -15.78
N VAL A 83 15.99 15.47 -15.91
CA VAL A 83 15.69 16.25 -17.12
C VAL A 83 16.08 17.71 -16.90
N LYS A 84 17.20 18.15 -17.50
CA LYS A 84 17.61 19.57 -17.48
C LYS A 84 16.89 20.37 -18.56
#